data_AF-A0A2G2GBU5-F1
#
_entry.id   AF-A0A2G2GBU5-F1
#
_cell.length_a   1.000
_cell.length_b   1.000
_cell.length_c   1.000
_cell.angle_alpha   90.00
_cell.angle_beta   90.00
_cell.angle_gamma   90.00
#
_symmetry.space_group_name_H-M   'P 1'
#
loop_
_entity.id
_entity.type
_entity.pdbx_description
1 polymer ?
#
loop_
_entity_poly.entity_id
_entity_poly.type
_entity_poly.pdbx_seq_one_letter_code
_entity_poly.pdbx_strand_id
1 'polypeptide(L)'
;MNNEKLERDLLDKCVKLEGLDEAKQKKEIASVLKHLEKEWGSDIANIESSQLSALTSCIIGQSTKSLTSELEELLLQKERIERQLDKKTHELQSKKQGLFSILEELITEKGASSQTIAKLHSLELQSMDLLTLLEEMVESAIITTLEKGTNIEETLEELAKEIILHTLDEGILSATRIRHIISSILKIAIDVAEATPNSATVILEGTIKGMRRGLIRALDRFKQKFLFTPDEAKYLLIDDPQSLYNELHHTDALFLQTIEALAVQSSPSIKAELENILADIRYDMEELTLISKETLEIVGDKLSEFAKDAMEKSSKMLKSNKAQEAKKLGVHAWGVARNVLDGAIKGAKDAIDEKRK
;
A
#
# COMPACT_ATOMS: atom_id res chain seq x y z
N MET A 1 37.50 3.60 34.76
CA MET A 1 38.00 2.50 33.90
C MET A 1 38.05 2.96 32.45
N ASN A 2 38.95 2.41 31.63
CA ASN A 2 38.97 2.72 30.19
C ASN A 2 38.04 1.73 29.45
N ASN A 3 36.79 2.14 29.22
CA ASN A 3 35.75 1.27 28.66
C ASN A 3 36.08 0.72 27.27
N GLU A 4 36.81 1.47 26.43
CA GLU A 4 37.24 0.97 25.11
C GLU A 4 38.23 -0.20 25.21
N LYS A 5 39.09 -0.23 26.24
CA LYS A 5 39.99 -1.36 26.47
C LYS A 5 39.23 -2.59 26.97
N LEU A 6 38.20 -2.38 27.81
CA LEU A 6 37.34 -3.45 28.29
C LEU A 6 36.56 -4.09 27.14
N GLU A 7 35.94 -3.28 26.29
CA GLU A 7 35.19 -3.78 25.13
C GLU A 7 36.06 -4.60 24.18
N ARG A 8 37.28 -4.15 23.88
CA ARG A 8 38.21 -4.92 23.03
C ARG A 8 38.63 -6.24 23.66
N ASP A 9 38.92 -6.25 24.96
CA ASP A 9 39.31 -7.46 25.68
C ASP A 9 38.14 -8.46 25.76
N LEU A 10 36.91 -7.97 25.99
CA LEU A 10 35.70 -8.79 25.96
C LEU A 10 35.43 -9.36 24.57
N LEU A 11 35.64 -8.59 23.49
CA LEU A 11 35.53 -9.08 22.12
C LEU A 11 36.51 -10.22 21.81
N ASP A 12 37.73 -10.16 22.35
CA ASP A 12 38.76 -11.16 22.15
C ASP A 12 38.51 -12.43 23.00
N LYS A 13 37.83 -12.28 24.14
CA LYS A 13 37.54 -13.36 25.10
C LYS A 13 36.18 -14.01 24.94
N CYS A 14 35.19 -13.32 24.36
CA CYS A 14 33.93 -13.93 24.00
C CYS A 14 34.16 -14.89 22.83
N VAL A 15 34.38 -16.16 23.17
CA VAL A 15 34.45 -17.28 22.21
C VAL A 15 33.13 -17.34 21.42
N LYS A 16 33.19 -17.83 20.18
CA LYS A 16 32.02 -18.02 19.31
C LYS A 16 30.96 -18.87 20.04
N LEU A 17 29.93 -18.21 20.58
CA LEU A 17 28.81 -18.85 21.31
C LEU A 17 27.78 -19.48 20.36
N GLU A 18 27.88 -19.10 19.09
CA GLU A 18 27.05 -19.54 17.99
C GLU A 18 27.12 -21.07 17.78
N GLY A 19 25.97 -21.73 17.64
CA GLY A 19 25.88 -23.17 17.38
C GLY A 19 26.21 -24.08 18.56
N LEU A 20 26.54 -23.52 19.72
CA LEU A 20 26.72 -24.28 20.97
C LEU A 20 25.36 -24.56 21.63
N ASP A 21 25.25 -25.72 22.28
CA ASP A 21 24.13 -26.00 23.18
C ASP A 21 24.16 -25.11 24.43
N GLU A 22 23.02 -24.96 25.10
CA GLU A 22 22.87 -24.08 26.27
C GLU A 22 23.89 -24.39 27.38
N ALA A 23 24.25 -25.66 27.57
CA ALA A 23 25.20 -26.07 28.60
C ALA A 23 26.62 -25.57 28.30
N LYS A 24 27.04 -25.64 27.04
CA LYS A 24 28.33 -25.11 26.57
C LYS A 24 28.32 -23.58 26.54
N GLN A 25 27.24 -22.95 26.09
CA GLN A 25 27.10 -21.50 26.14
C GLN A 25 27.24 -20.97 27.57
N LYS A 26 26.54 -21.61 28.53
CA LYS A 26 26.65 -21.28 29.96
C LYS A 26 28.08 -21.40 30.48
N LYS A 27 28.81 -22.43 30.04
CA LYS A 27 30.21 -22.65 30.44
C LYS A 27 31.14 -21.56 29.89
N GLU A 28 30.98 -21.16 28.63
CA GLU A 28 31.77 -20.10 28.02
C GLU A 28 31.45 -18.72 28.62
N ILE A 29 30.16 -18.41 28.83
CA ILE A 29 29.75 -17.18 29.52
C ILE A 29 30.33 -17.13 30.94
N ALA A 30 30.31 -18.25 31.67
CA ALA A 30 30.93 -18.33 33.00
C ALA A 30 32.46 -18.13 32.96
N SER A 31 33.14 -18.52 31.88
CA SER A 31 34.56 -18.27 31.67
C SER A 31 34.85 -16.78 31.46
N VAL A 32 34.04 -16.10 30.63
CA VAL A 32 34.12 -14.65 30.39
C VAL A 32 33.87 -13.86 31.68
N LEU A 33 32.89 -14.27 32.47
CA LEU A 33 32.57 -13.67 33.77
C LEU A 33 33.76 -13.78 34.75
N LYS A 34 34.39 -14.96 34.86
CA LYS A 34 35.59 -15.15 35.69
C LYS A 34 36.78 -14.32 35.22
N HIS A 35 36.92 -14.10 33.92
CA HIS A 35 37.96 -13.24 33.35
C HIS A 35 37.75 -11.77 33.76
N LEU A 36 36.50 -11.30 33.72
CA LEU A 36 36.10 -9.99 34.22
C LEU A 36 36.42 -9.79 35.72
N GLU A 37 36.11 -10.77 36.57
CA GLU A 37 36.47 -10.71 38.00
C GLU A 37 37.98 -10.64 38.21
N LYS A 38 38.75 -11.44 37.46
CA LYS A 38 40.17 -11.62 37.68
C LYS A 38 41.04 -10.50 37.12
N GLU A 39 40.80 -10.10 35.88
CA GLU A 39 41.66 -9.15 35.15
C GLU A 39 41.17 -7.70 35.29
N TRP A 40 39.87 -7.50 35.52
CA TRP A 40 39.27 -6.17 35.64
C TRP A 40 38.78 -5.84 37.06
N GLY A 41 38.83 -6.80 37.98
CA GLY A 41 38.41 -6.59 39.38
C GLY A 41 36.93 -6.26 39.52
N SER A 42 36.12 -6.59 38.51
CA SER A 42 34.68 -6.34 38.53
C SER A 42 33.99 -7.29 39.52
N ASP A 43 33.25 -6.74 40.48
CA ASP A 43 32.33 -7.51 41.30
C ASP A 43 31.08 -7.84 40.45
N ILE A 44 30.91 -9.10 40.04
CA ILE A 44 29.75 -9.51 39.23
C ILE A 44 28.44 -9.23 39.97
N ALA A 45 28.42 -9.29 41.30
CA ALA A 45 27.22 -9.03 42.08
C ALA A 45 26.81 -7.54 42.06
N ASN A 46 27.76 -6.63 41.75
CA ASN A 46 27.54 -5.18 41.68
C ASN A 46 28.22 -4.56 40.44
N ILE A 47 28.07 -5.20 39.27
CA ILE A 47 28.65 -4.72 38.03
C ILE A 47 28.10 -3.33 37.68
N GLU A 48 28.97 -2.42 37.25
CA GLU A 48 28.54 -1.09 36.78
C GLU A 48 27.74 -1.20 35.47
N SER A 49 26.73 -0.35 35.29
CA SER A 49 25.86 -0.35 34.11
C SER A 49 26.63 -0.29 32.77
N SER A 50 27.74 0.44 32.72
CA SER A 50 28.56 0.53 31.51
C SER A 50 29.29 -0.78 31.18
N GLN A 51 29.76 -1.51 32.20
CA GLN A 51 30.41 -2.82 32.05
C GLN A 51 29.38 -3.89 31.68
N LEU A 52 28.20 -3.85 32.30
CA LEU A 52 27.11 -4.75 31.97
C LEU A 52 26.70 -4.59 30.51
N SER A 53 26.54 -3.35 30.05
CA SER A 53 26.19 -3.04 28.67
C SER A 53 27.22 -3.59 27.67
N ALA A 54 28.52 -3.38 27.95
CA ALA A 54 29.61 -3.91 27.12
C ALA A 54 29.61 -5.44 27.06
N LEU A 55 29.47 -6.10 28.22
CA LEU A 55 29.41 -7.56 28.31
C LEU A 55 28.19 -8.13 27.57
N THR A 56 27.01 -7.57 27.83
CA THR A 56 25.76 -8.00 27.21
C THR A 56 25.81 -7.81 25.70
N SER A 57 26.29 -6.66 25.22
CA SER A 57 26.44 -6.39 23.79
C SER A 57 27.41 -7.36 23.12
N CYS A 58 28.50 -7.72 23.79
CA CYS A 58 29.48 -8.67 23.27
C CYS A 58 28.91 -10.10 23.20
N ILE A 59 28.26 -10.56 24.28
CA ILE A 59 27.66 -11.90 24.34
C ILE A 59 26.54 -12.05 23.31
N ILE A 60 25.60 -11.10 23.27
CA ILE A 60 24.49 -11.12 22.32
C ILE A 60 25.01 -10.97 20.89
N GLY A 61 25.92 -10.03 20.66
CA GLY A 61 26.53 -9.81 19.35
C GLY A 61 27.21 -11.06 18.80
N GLN A 62 27.96 -11.80 19.61
CA GLN A 62 28.62 -13.05 19.17
C GLN A 62 27.65 -14.22 18.99
N SER A 63 26.65 -14.35 19.86
CA SER A 63 25.67 -15.44 19.75
C SER A 63 24.72 -15.26 18.57
N THR A 64 24.47 -14.02 18.14
CA THR A 64 23.53 -13.68 17.05
C THR A 64 24.22 -13.26 15.75
N LYS A 65 25.56 -13.32 15.69
CA LYS A 65 26.35 -12.79 14.56
C LYS A 65 25.99 -13.41 13.20
N SER A 66 25.80 -14.72 13.13
CA SER A 66 25.41 -15.35 11.87
C SER A 66 23.98 -15.06 11.50
N LEU A 67 23.06 -15.11 12.46
CA LEU A 67 21.64 -14.77 12.22
C LEU A 67 21.48 -13.33 11.73
N THR A 68 22.24 -12.39 12.30
CA THR A 68 22.26 -10.99 11.83
C THR A 68 22.85 -10.87 10.43
N SER A 69 23.96 -11.55 10.14
CA SER A 69 24.55 -11.58 8.80
C SER A 69 23.63 -12.23 7.76
N GLU A 70 22.96 -13.33 8.11
CA GLU A 70 22.01 -14.03 7.24
C GLU A 70 20.77 -13.17 7.01
N LEU A 71 20.29 -12.48 8.05
CA LEU A 71 19.20 -11.51 7.91
C LEU A 71 19.58 -10.36 6.97
N GLU A 72 20.78 -9.79 7.10
CA GLU A 72 21.29 -8.75 6.19
C GLU A 72 21.38 -9.25 4.75
N GLU A 73 21.89 -10.47 4.53
CA GLU A 73 21.93 -11.09 3.21
C GLU A 73 20.52 -11.31 2.62
N LEU A 74 19.58 -11.81 3.42
CA LEU A 74 18.19 -12.00 3.01
C LEU A 74 17.51 -10.67 2.67
N LEU A 75 17.78 -9.60 3.43
CA LEU A 75 17.28 -8.25 3.13
C LEU A 75 17.82 -7.72 1.80
N LEU A 76 19.10 -7.93 1.52
CA LEU A 76 19.71 -7.57 0.22
C LEU A 76 19.13 -8.39 -0.93
N GLN A 77 18.90 -9.69 -0.71
CA GLN A 77 18.25 -10.54 -1.70
C GLN A 77 16.81 -10.10 -1.97
N LYS A 78 16.05 -9.77 -0.93
CA LYS A 78 14.70 -9.20 -1.04
C LYS A 78 14.71 -7.95 -1.91
N GLU A 79 15.55 -6.96 -1.59
CA GLU A 79 15.63 -5.72 -2.35
C GLU A 79 16.02 -5.97 -3.83
N ARG A 80 16.91 -6.93 -4.09
CA ARG A 80 17.29 -7.31 -5.45
C ARG A 80 16.11 -7.93 -6.22
N ILE A 81 15.34 -8.79 -5.57
CA ILE A 81 14.16 -9.44 -6.16
C ILE A 81 13.09 -8.38 -6.44
N GLU A 82 12.82 -7.46 -5.51
CA GLU A 82 11.87 -6.36 -5.67
C GLU A 82 12.22 -5.50 -6.90
N ARG A 83 13.49 -5.09 -7.04
CA ARG A 83 13.95 -4.33 -8.23
C ARG A 83 13.81 -5.11 -9.54
N GLN A 84 13.99 -6.43 -9.49
CA GLN A 84 13.81 -7.29 -10.67
C GLN A 84 12.33 -7.43 -11.04
N LEU A 85 11.46 -7.56 -10.05
CA LEU A 85 10.00 -7.54 -10.22
C LEU A 85 9.58 -6.22 -10.86
N ASP A 86 9.96 -5.08 -10.30
CA ASP A 86 9.63 -3.75 -10.85
C ASP A 86 10.04 -3.63 -12.32
N LYS A 87 11.25 -4.07 -12.66
CA LYS A 87 11.74 -4.05 -14.04
C LYS A 87 10.90 -4.94 -14.96
N LYS A 88 10.56 -6.15 -14.51
CA LYS A 88 9.78 -7.11 -15.31
C LYS A 88 8.34 -6.69 -15.47
N THR A 89 7.73 -6.12 -14.44
CA THR A 89 6.43 -5.46 -14.50
C THR A 89 6.43 -4.36 -15.57
N HIS A 90 7.43 -3.47 -15.55
CA HIS A 90 7.50 -2.39 -16.52
C HIS A 90 7.69 -2.92 -17.96
N GLU A 91 8.56 -3.92 -18.16
CA GLU A 91 8.73 -4.60 -19.44
C GLU A 91 7.42 -5.25 -19.93
N LEU A 92 6.64 -5.85 -19.03
CA LEU A 92 5.36 -6.48 -19.35
C LEU A 92 4.32 -5.45 -19.77
N GLN A 93 4.17 -4.35 -19.01
CA GLN A 93 3.25 -3.26 -19.32
C GLN A 93 3.58 -2.60 -20.66
N SER A 94 4.87 -2.30 -20.90
CA SER A 94 5.32 -1.72 -22.16
C SER A 94 4.99 -2.61 -23.37
N LYS A 95 5.16 -3.93 -23.22
CA LYS A 95 4.76 -4.90 -24.26
C LYS A 95 3.25 -4.94 -24.47
N LYS A 96 2.46 -4.95 -23.39
CA LYS A 96 0.99 -4.93 -23.48
C LYS A 96 0.51 -3.68 -24.22
N GLN A 97 0.96 -2.48 -23.81
CA GLN A 97 0.64 -1.22 -24.50
C GLN A 97 1.05 -1.25 -25.98
N GLY A 98 2.26 -1.73 -26.28
CA GLY A 98 2.71 -1.86 -27.67
C GLY A 98 1.79 -2.75 -28.51
N LEU A 99 1.28 -3.85 -27.94
CA LEU A 99 0.31 -4.71 -28.61
C LEU A 99 -1.05 -4.03 -28.80
N PHE A 100 -1.53 -3.25 -27.82
CA PHE A 100 -2.76 -2.46 -27.96
C PHE A 100 -2.65 -1.39 -29.04
N SER A 101 -1.53 -0.67 -29.10
CA SER A 101 -1.27 0.32 -30.15
C SER A 101 -1.30 -0.32 -31.55
N ILE A 102 -0.64 -1.49 -31.71
CA ILE A 102 -0.69 -2.25 -32.96
C ILE A 102 -2.13 -2.67 -33.29
N LEU A 103 -2.89 -3.13 -32.30
CA LEU A 103 -4.27 -3.55 -32.50
C LEU A 103 -5.15 -2.37 -32.94
N GLU A 104 -4.98 -1.21 -32.29
CA GLU A 104 -5.70 0.03 -32.60
C GLU A 104 -5.42 0.51 -34.02
N GLU A 105 -4.16 0.54 -34.45
CA GLU A 105 -3.78 0.88 -35.83
C GLU A 105 -4.49 -0.04 -36.82
N LEU A 106 -4.41 -1.36 -36.62
CA LEU A 106 -5.00 -2.34 -37.52
C LEU A 106 -6.52 -2.25 -37.62
N ILE A 107 -7.24 -2.03 -36.52
CA ILE A 107 -8.71 -1.89 -36.56
C ILE A 107 -9.12 -0.54 -37.16
N THR A 108 -8.33 0.51 -36.94
CA THR A 108 -8.57 1.84 -37.51
C THR A 108 -8.40 1.81 -39.02
N GLU A 109 -7.35 1.16 -39.53
CA GLU A 109 -7.13 0.92 -40.96
C GLU A 109 -8.28 0.14 -41.62
N LYS A 110 -8.94 -0.76 -40.85
CA LYS A 110 -10.11 -1.52 -41.31
C LYS A 110 -11.43 -0.73 -41.26
N GLY A 111 -11.39 0.54 -40.83
CA GLY A 111 -12.57 1.41 -40.77
C GLY A 111 -13.46 1.17 -39.54
N ALA A 112 -12.87 0.73 -38.42
CA ALA A 112 -13.61 0.53 -37.17
C ALA A 112 -14.31 1.82 -36.71
N SER A 113 -15.50 1.67 -36.13
CA SER A 113 -16.26 2.78 -35.59
C SER A 113 -15.60 3.37 -34.34
N SER A 114 -15.87 4.64 -34.04
CA SER A 114 -15.42 5.29 -32.80
C SER A 114 -15.87 4.53 -31.53
N GLN A 115 -17.02 3.85 -31.56
CA GLN A 115 -17.46 2.98 -30.45
C GLN A 115 -16.61 1.71 -30.29
N THR A 116 -16.08 1.16 -31.38
CA THR A 116 -15.20 -0.02 -31.34
C THR A 116 -13.83 0.33 -30.78
N ILE A 117 -13.31 1.51 -31.14
CA ILE A 117 -12.05 2.05 -30.59
C ILE A 117 -12.21 2.33 -29.08
N ALA A 118 -13.31 2.96 -28.67
CA ALA A 118 -13.59 3.18 -27.24
C ALA A 118 -13.69 1.87 -26.44
N LYS A 119 -14.25 0.80 -27.03
CA LYS A 119 -14.26 -0.54 -26.41
C LYS A 119 -12.85 -1.14 -26.33
N LEU A 120 -12.00 -0.92 -27.32
CA LEU A 120 -10.61 -1.37 -27.28
C LEU A 120 -9.86 -0.66 -26.15
N HIS A 121 -10.02 0.66 -25.98
CA HIS A 121 -9.41 1.42 -24.89
C HIS A 121 -9.92 0.94 -23.51
N SER A 122 -11.20 0.59 -23.41
CA SER A 122 -11.73 -0.04 -22.20
C SER A 122 -11.11 -1.41 -21.92
N LEU A 123 -10.85 -2.22 -22.96
CA LEU A 123 -10.20 -3.52 -22.83
C LEU A 123 -8.70 -3.40 -22.54
N GLU A 124 -8.04 -2.38 -23.08
CA GLU A 124 -6.66 -2.01 -22.75
C GLU A 124 -6.56 -1.72 -21.24
N LEU A 125 -7.45 -0.87 -20.72
CA LEU A 125 -7.53 -0.58 -19.29
C LEU A 125 -7.71 -1.83 -18.43
N GLN A 126 -8.54 -2.79 -18.87
CA GLN A 126 -8.81 -4.05 -18.16
C GLN A 126 -7.70 -5.10 -18.29
N SER A 127 -6.88 -5.01 -19.35
CA SER A 127 -5.89 -6.04 -19.70
C SER A 127 -4.46 -5.62 -19.38
N MET A 128 -4.23 -4.35 -19.08
CA MET A 128 -2.99 -3.88 -18.45
C MET A 128 -2.69 -4.61 -17.13
N ASP A 129 -3.66 -5.34 -16.58
CA ASP A 129 -3.66 -5.74 -15.20
C ASP A 129 -2.79 -6.95 -14.85
N LEU A 130 -2.01 -6.70 -13.80
CA LEU A 130 -1.49 -7.65 -12.83
C LEU A 130 -2.60 -8.56 -12.25
N LEU A 131 -3.89 -8.27 -12.46
CA LEU A 131 -5.04 -8.90 -11.81
C LEU A 131 -5.21 -10.40 -12.07
N THR A 132 -4.87 -10.93 -13.25
CA THR A 132 -4.96 -12.39 -13.46
C THR A 132 -3.85 -13.13 -12.71
N LEU A 133 -2.65 -12.54 -12.61
CA LEU A 133 -1.56 -13.09 -11.77
C LEU A 133 -1.81 -12.82 -10.29
N LEU A 134 -2.49 -11.72 -9.97
CA LEU A 134 -2.92 -11.35 -8.63
C LEU A 134 -3.84 -12.42 -8.07
N GLU A 135 -4.78 -12.93 -8.85
CA GLU A 135 -5.71 -13.96 -8.40
C GLU A 135 -4.96 -15.23 -7.95
N GLU A 136 -4.10 -15.77 -8.82
CA GLU A 136 -3.27 -16.95 -8.52
C GLU A 136 -2.26 -16.70 -7.38
N MET A 137 -1.69 -15.49 -7.32
CA MET A 137 -0.70 -15.11 -6.30
C MET A 137 -1.34 -14.95 -4.92
N VAL A 138 -2.48 -14.27 -4.82
CA VAL A 138 -3.22 -14.08 -3.58
C VAL A 138 -3.67 -15.45 -3.06
N GLU A 139 -4.25 -16.30 -3.91
CA GLU A 139 -4.68 -17.64 -3.51
C GLU A 139 -3.51 -18.47 -2.98
N SER A 140 -2.41 -18.55 -3.74
CA SER A 140 -1.21 -19.31 -3.35
C SER A 140 -0.63 -18.82 -2.04
N ALA A 141 -0.62 -17.50 -1.82
CA ALA A 141 -0.02 -16.93 -0.64
C ALA A 141 -0.89 -17.08 0.61
N ILE A 142 -2.22 -17.02 0.46
CA ILE A 142 -3.16 -17.35 1.54
C ILE A 142 -2.97 -18.82 1.93
N ILE A 143 -2.99 -19.74 0.97
CA ILE A 143 -2.81 -21.18 1.21
C ILE A 143 -1.47 -21.44 1.92
N THR A 144 -0.38 -20.88 1.42
CA THR A 144 0.96 -21.02 2.03
C THR A 144 0.97 -20.50 3.47
N THR A 145 0.27 -19.41 3.75
CA THR A 145 0.17 -18.84 5.10
C THR A 145 -0.59 -19.78 6.04
N LEU A 146 -1.67 -20.40 5.56
CA LEU A 146 -2.43 -21.40 6.31
C LEU A 146 -1.60 -22.66 6.58
N GLU A 147 -0.83 -23.14 5.60
CA GLU A 147 0.05 -24.31 5.73
C GLU A 147 1.14 -24.12 6.79
N LYS A 148 1.68 -22.89 6.90
CA LYS A 148 2.68 -22.55 7.94
C LYS A 148 2.09 -22.46 9.34
N GLY A 149 0.80 -22.14 9.45
CA GLY A 149 0.02 -22.28 10.69
C GLY A 149 0.32 -21.30 11.83
N THR A 150 1.29 -20.39 11.68
CA THR A 150 1.69 -19.43 12.73
C THR A 150 1.43 -18.00 12.30
N ASN A 151 0.86 -17.17 13.19
CA ASN A 151 0.57 -15.76 12.95
C ASN A 151 -0.19 -15.51 11.63
N ILE A 152 -1.20 -16.33 11.37
CA ILE A 152 -1.94 -16.36 10.11
C ILE A 152 -2.54 -14.97 9.81
N GLU A 153 -3.28 -14.40 10.77
CA GLU A 153 -3.93 -13.09 10.60
C GLU A 153 -2.92 -11.97 10.26
N GLU A 154 -1.85 -11.82 11.06
CA GLU A 154 -0.82 -10.79 10.86
C GLU A 154 -0.08 -10.98 9.53
N THR A 155 0.21 -12.23 9.15
CA THR A 155 0.87 -12.54 7.88
C THR A 155 -0.04 -12.20 6.70
N LEU A 156 -1.33 -12.51 6.79
CA LEU A 156 -2.31 -12.16 5.76
C LEU A 156 -2.54 -10.66 5.69
N GLU A 157 -2.52 -9.96 6.83
CA GLU A 157 -2.59 -8.50 6.88
C GLU A 157 -1.42 -7.86 6.13
N GLU A 158 -0.19 -8.25 6.44
CA GLU A 158 1.00 -7.74 5.76
C GLU A 158 1.01 -8.10 4.28
N LEU A 159 0.57 -9.31 3.92
CA LEU A 159 0.48 -9.76 2.54
C LEU A 159 -0.53 -8.96 1.72
N ALA A 160 -1.77 -8.85 2.18
CA ALA A 160 -2.81 -8.09 1.49
C ALA A 160 -2.44 -6.60 1.36
N LYS A 161 -1.76 -6.06 2.37
CA LYS A 161 -1.22 -4.69 2.35
C LYS A 161 -0.17 -4.51 1.24
N GLU A 162 0.84 -5.38 1.15
CA GLU A 162 1.87 -5.29 0.11
C GLU A 162 1.29 -5.50 -1.30
N ILE A 163 0.36 -6.44 -1.44
CA ILE A 163 -0.32 -6.71 -2.71
C ILE A 163 -1.09 -5.47 -3.20
N ILE A 164 -1.90 -4.85 -2.35
CA ILE A 164 -2.61 -3.61 -2.70
C ILE A 164 -1.62 -2.51 -3.08
N LEU A 165 -0.54 -2.34 -2.30
CA LEU A 165 0.46 -1.30 -2.52
C LEU A 165 1.12 -1.45 -3.89
N HIS A 166 1.63 -2.64 -4.22
CA HIS A 166 2.25 -2.91 -5.51
C HIS A 166 1.26 -2.78 -6.67
N THR A 167 0.06 -3.36 -6.52
CA THR A 167 -0.93 -3.36 -7.60
C THR A 167 -1.47 -1.95 -7.90
N LEU A 168 -1.49 -1.04 -6.92
CA LEU A 168 -1.89 0.36 -7.13
C LEU A 168 -0.75 1.26 -7.60
N ASP A 169 0.49 1.04 -7.15
CA ASP A 169 1.68 1.82 -7.58
C ASP A 169 1.99 1.64 -9.07
N GLU A 170 1.61 0.49 -9.65
CA GLU A 170 1.84 0.12 -11.04
C GLU A 170 0.97 0.85 -12.09
N GLY A 171 0.20 1.88 -11.71
CA GLY A 171 -0.37 2.79 -12.71
C GLY A 171 -1.20 3.92 -12.13
N ILE A 172 -2.16 4.42 -12.92
CA ILE A 172 -2.96 5.58 -12.53
C ILE A 172 -3.94 5.16 -11.43
N LEU A 173 -3.98 5.95 -10.36
CA LEU A 173 -4.92 5.78 -9.27
C LEU A 173 -6.33 6.16 -9.76
N SER A 174 -7.27 5.21 -9.71
CA SER A 174 -8.69 5.44 -9.99
C SER A 174 -9.56 4.55 -9.10
N ALA A 175 -10.78 4.96 -8.78
CA ALA A 175 -11.70 4.14 -7.99
C ALA A 175 -12.07 2.85 -8.68
N THR A 176 -12.21 2.86 -10.01
CA THR A 176 -12.52 1.64 -10.76
C THR A 176 -11.44 0.60 -10.50
N ARG A 177 -10.18 1.02 -10.52
CA ARG A 177 -9.03 0.15 -10.23
C ARG A 177 -8.98 -0.23 -8.75
N ILE A 178 -9.12 0.72 -7.82
CA ILE A 178 -9.15 0.45 -6.38
C ILE A 178 -10.23 -0.58 -6.05
N ARG A 179 -11.45 -0.37 -6.54
CA ARG A 179 -12.59 -1.27 -6.35
C ARG A 179 -12.31 -2.65 -6.94
N HIS A 180 -11.75 -2.71 -8.15
CA HIS A 180 -11.47 -3.97 -8.80
C HIS A 180 -10.45 -4.79 -8.00
N ILE A 181 -9.34 -4.18 -7.57
CA ILE A 181 -8.29 -4.85 -6.80
C ILE A 181 -8.82 -5.33 -5.44
N ILE A 182 -9.52 -4.48 -4.69
CA ILE A 182 -10.14 -4.87 -3.42
C ILE A 182 -11.11 -6.03 -3.62
N SER A 183 -11.94 -5.96 -4.66
CA SER A 183 -12.92 -7.02 -4.96
C SER A 183 -12.24 -8.34 -5.29
N SER A 184 -11.18 -8.31 -6.12
CA SER A 184 -10.46 -9.52 -6.52
C SER A 184 -9.78 -10.18 -5.32
N ILE A 185 -9.04 -9.42 -4.51
CA ILE A 185 -8.35 -9.96 -3.32
C ILE A 185 -9.37 -10.54 -2.33
N LEU A 186 -10.42 -9.79 -2.01
CA LEU A 186 -11.41 -10.22 -1.02
C LEU A 186 -12.20 -11.44 -1.50
N LYS A 187 -12.54 -11.51 -2.79
CA LYS A 187 -13.25 -12.65 -3.35
C LYS A 187 -12.45 -13.96 -3.18
N ILE A 188 -11.14 -13.92 -3.43
CA ILE A 188 -10.28 -15.10 -3.24
C ILE A 188 -10.20 -15.48 -1.77
N ALA A 189 -10.04 -14.48 -0.88
CA ALA A 189 -10.05 -14.74 0.55
C ALA A 189 -11.37 -15.35 1.03
N ILE A 190 -12.50 -14.93 0.46
CA ILE A 190 -13.82 -15.54 0.68
C ILE A 190 -13.83 -16.98 0.17
N ASP A 191 -13.40 -17.23 -1.06
CA ASP A 191 -13.39 -18.58 -1.65
C ASP A 191 -12.53 -19.55 -0.80
N VAL A 192 -11.37 -19.11 -0.32
CA VAL A 192 -10.53 -19.91 0.59
C VAL A 192 -11.18 -20.07 1.97
N ALA A 193 -11.76 -19.01 2.53
CA ALA A 193 -12.45 -19.06 3.81
C ALA A 193 -13.67 -20.01 3.79
N GLU A 194 -14.40 -20.07 2.67
CA GLU A 194 -15.48 -21.04 2.45
C GLU A 194 -14.97 -22.48 2.42
N ALA A 195 -13.81 -22.70 1.79
CA ALA A 195 -13.17 -24.01 1.76
C ALA A 195 -12.57 -24.43 3.12
N THR A 196 -12.21 -23.46 3.99
CA THR A 196 -11.61 -23.70 5.30
C THR A 196 -12.35 -22.99 6.45
N PRO A 197 -13.56 -23.46 6.84
CA PRO A 197 -14.40 -22.75 7.82
C PRO A 197 -13.74 -22.48 9.18
N ASN A 198 -12.86 -23.37 9.63
CA ASN A 198 -12.15 -23.22 10.91
C ASN A 198 -11.15 -22.05 10.93
N SER A 199 -10.78 -21.54 9.77
CA SER A 199 -9.84 -20.42 9.60
C SER A 199 -10.51 -19.20 8.95
N ALA A 200 -11.83 -19.25 8.70
CA ALA A 200 -12.54 -18.21 7.95
C ALA A 200 -12.38 -16.81 8.58
N THR A 201 -12.60 -16.69 9.90
CA THR A 201 -12.42 -15.43 10.64
C THR A 201 -11.03 -14.84 10.43
N VAL A 202 -9.97 -15.61 10.74
CA VAL A 202 -8.59 -15.11 10.67
C VAL A 202 -8.15 -14.80 9.24
N ILE A 203 -8.69 -15.49 8.24
CA ILE A 203 -8.44 -15.20 6.82
C ILE A 203 -9.05 -13.86 6.44
N LEU A 204 -10.34 -13.69 6.72
CA LEU A 204 -11.10 -12.51 6.32
C LEU A 204 -10.65 -11.27 7.08
N GLU A 205 -10.42 -11.39 8.39
CA GLU A 205 -10.01 -10.28 9.25
C GLU A 205 -8.62 -9.77 8.86
N GLY A 206 -7.63 -10.67 8.76
CA GLY A 206 -6.28 -10.32 8.31
C GLY A 206 -6.30 -9.68 6.92
N THR A 207 -7.02 -10.28 5.96
CA THR A 207 -7.10 -9.75 4.60
C THR A 207 -7.73 -8.35 4.57
N ILE A 208 -8.85 -8.12 5.26
CA ILE A 208 -9.54 -6.82 5.24
C ILE A 208 -8.71 -5.73 5.93
N LYS A 209 -8.10 -6.03 7.08
CA LYS A 209 -7.17 -5.11 7.76
C LYS A 209 -5.99 -4.76 6.84
N GLY A 210 -5.45 -5.76 6.15
CA GLY A 210 -4.33 -5.59 5.22
C GLY A 210 -4.71 -4.73 4.03
N MET A 211 -5.86 -4.97 3.42
CA MET A 211 -6.36 -4.16 2.31
C MET A 211 -6.53 -2.69 2.70
N ARG A 212 -7.10 -2.42 3.89
CA ARG A 212 -7.24 -1.05 4.42
C ARG A 212 -5.89 -0.35 4.54
N ARG A 213 -4.91 -1.00 5.20
CA ARG A 213 -3.56 -0.44 5.39
C ARG A 213 -2.83 -0.25 4.07
N GLY A 214 -2.97 -1.19 3.14
CA GLY A 214 -2.41 -1.10 1.80
C GLY A 214 -2.94 0.13 1.06
N LEU A 215 -4.26 0.36 1.14
CA LEU A 215 -4.91 1.49 0.49
C LEU A 215 -4.47 2.83 1.08
N ILE A 216 -4.39 2.94 2.41
CA ILE A 216 -3.86 4.13 3.10
C ILE A 216 -2.45 4.45 2.59
N ARG A 217 -1.59 3.44 2.54
CA ARG A 217 -0.19 3.60 2.11
C ARG A 217 -0.05 3.92 0.62
N ALA A 218 -0.91 3.36 -0.23
CA ALA A 218 -0.98 3.69 -1.65
C ALA A 218 -1.42 5.14 -1.88
N LEU A 219 -2.42 5.63 -1.13
CA LEU A 219 -2.84 7.03 -1.17
C LEU A 219 -1.72 7.97 -0.70
N ASP A 220 -1.03 7.63 0.38
CA ASP A 220 0.11 8.43 0.83
C ASP A 220 1.24 8.46 -0.20
N ARG A 221 1.59 7.31 -0.81
CA ARG A 221 2.57 7.27 -1.90
C ARG A 221 2.15 8.11 -3.10
N PHE A 222 0.89 8.01 -3.51
CA PHE A 222 0.36 8.83 -4.59
C PHE A 222 0.46 10.33 -4.26
N LYS A 223 0.07 10.72 -3.04
CA LYS A 223 0.21 12.10 -2.52
C LYS A 223 1.66 12.57 -2.59
N GLN A 224 2.62 11.79 -2.09
CA GLN A 224 4.06 12.14 -2.16
C GLN A 224 4.54 12.24 -3.61
N LYS A 225 4.22 11.25 -4.45
CA LYS A 225 4.59 11.24 -5.88
C LYS A 225 4.05 12.48 -6.59
N PHE A 226 2.80 12.86 -6.32
CA PHE A 226 2.18 14.04 -6.89
C PHE A 226 2.86 15.33 -6.42
N LEU A 227 3.23 15.44 -5.15
CA LEU A 227 3.93 16.62 -4.59
C LEU A 227 5.31 16.83 -5.23
N PHE A 228 6.08 15.75 -5.43
CA PHE A 228 7.45 15.83 -5.93
C PHE A 228 7.58 15.72 -7.45
N THR A 229 6.49 15.44 -8.17
CA THR A 229 6.48 15.47 -9.64
C THR A 229 6.50 16.92 -10.13
N PRO A 230 7.33 17.28 -11.13
CA PRO A 230 7.30 18.61 -11.74
C PRO A 230 5.91 18.96 -12.26
N ASP A 231 5.50 20.23 -12.17
CA ASP A 231 4.16 20.67 -12.54
C ASP A 231 3.81 20.32 -14.00
N GLU A 232 4.80 20.33 -14.90
CA GLU A 232 4.69 19.97 -16.32
C GLU A 232 4.56 18.46 -16.57
N ALA A 233 4.57 17.62 -15.54
CA ALA A 233 4.39 16.17 -15.65
C ALA A 233 3.21 15.66 -14.80
N LYS A 234 2.58 16.52 -13.98
CA LYS A 234 1.45 16.13 -13.11
C LYS A 234 0.22 15.65 -13.89
N TYR A 235 0.02 16.10 -15.12
CA TYR A 235 -1.07 15.63 -15.99
C TYR A 235 -0.92 14.17 -16.43
N LEU A 236 0.29 13.58 -16.33
CA LEU A 236 0.50 12.16 -16.61
C LEU A 236 0.06 11.26 -15.44
N LEU A 237 -0.18 11.85 -14.27
CA LEU A 237 -0.59 11.14 -13.05
C LEU A 237 -2.11 11.16 -12.83
N ILE A 238 -2.83 12.01 -13.55
CA ILE A 238 -4.27 12.22 -13.39
C ILE A 238 -4.91 12.19 -14.78
N ASP A 239 -5.61 11.10 -15.08
CA ASP A 239 -6.31 10.91 -16.36
C ASP A 239 -7.65 11.70 -16.38
N ASP A 240 -8.50 11.48 -15.36
CA ASP A 240 -9.72 12.26 -15.14
C ASP A 240 -9.73 12.91 -13.73
N PRO A 241 -9.49 14.23 -13.65
CA PRO A 241 -9.54 14.99 -12.40
C PRO A 241 -10.89 14.96 -11.68
N GLN A 242 -12.01 14.93 -12.41
CA GLN A 242 -13.35 14.95 -11.82
C GLN A 242 -13.73 13.57 -11.27
N SER A 243 -13.40 12.51 -12.00
CA SER A 243 -13.55 11.15 -11.49
C SER A 243 -12.70 10.95 -10.25
N LEU A 244 -11.40 11.26 -10.32
CA LEU A 244 -10.48 11.11 -9.17
C LEU A 244 -10.96 11.89 -7.94
N TYR A 245 -11.46 13.12 -8.12
CA TYR A 245 -11.98 13.93 -7.02
C TYR A 245 -13.19 13.27 -6.33
N ASN A 246 -14.20 12.89 -7.11
CA ASN A 246 -15.41 12.27 -6.58
C ASN A 246 -15.10 10.92 -5.90
N GLU A 247 -14.10 10.22 -6.40
CA GLU A 247 -13.70 8.90 -5.98
C GLU A 247 -12.88 8.93 -4.68
N LEU A 248 -11.85 9.79 -4.60
CA LEU A 248 -11.09 10.02 -3.38
C LEU A 248 -11.98 10.54 -2.24
N HIS A 249 -12.97 11.36 -2.55
CA HIS A 249 -13.89 11.86 -1.53
C HIS A 249 -14.71 10.74 -0.84
N HIS A 250 -14.86 9.58 -1.48
CA HIS A 250 -15.68 8.47 -1.00
C HIS A 250 -14.89 7.15 -0.90
N THR A 251 -13.56 7.20 -0.75
CA THR A 251 -12.71 5.98 -0.71
C THR A 251 -13.10 5.03 0.43
N ASP A 252 -13.42 5.57 1.60
CA ASP A 252 -13.90 4.82 2.76
C ASP A 252 -15.26 4.15 2.49
N ALA A 253 -16.20 4.89 1.93
CA ALA A 253 -17.49 4.36 1.51
C ALA A 253 -17.34 3.30 0.42
N LEU A 254 -16.44 3.52 -0.56
CA LEU A 254 -16.15 2.56 -1.62
C LEU A 254 -15.59 1.27 -1.05
N PHE A 255 -14.65 1.35 -0.11
CA PHE A 255 -14.07 0.20 0.58
C PHE A 255 -15.16 -0.61 1.28
N LEU A 256 -15.97 0.03 2.13
CA LEU A 256 -17.05 -0.63 2.88
C LEU A 256 -18.12 -1.23 1.95
N GLN A 257 -18.58 -0.47 0.94
CA GLN A 257 -19.58 -0.95 -0.01
C GLN A 257 -19.09 -2.15 -0.82
N THR A 258 -17.79 -2.23 -1.11
CA THR A 258 -17.22 -3.37 -1.83
C THR A 258 -17.30 -4.64 -0.98
N ILE A 259 -16.97 -4.53 0.32
CA ILE A 259 -17.07 -5.65 1.26
C ILE A 259 -18.54 -6.05 1.45
N GLU A 260 -19.44 -5.08 1.65
CA GLU A 260 -20.89 -5.32 1.80
C GLU A 260 -21.46 -6.03 0.56
N ALA A 261 -21.08 -5.60 -0.65
CA ALA A 261 -21.54 -6.20 -1.89
C ALA A 261 -21.07 -7.66 -2.04
N LEU A 262 -19.86 -7.99 -1.60
CA LEU A 262 -19.34 -9.37 -1.60
C LEU A 262 -19.97 -10.21 -0.48
N ALA A 263 -20.23 -9.63 0.69
CA ALA A 263 -20.91 -10.32 1.79
C ALA A 263 -22.32 -10.78 1.38
N VAL A 264 -23.07 -9.96 0.64
CA VAL A 264 -24.40 -10.34 0.12
C VAL A 264 -24.33 -11.53 -0.85
N GLN A 265 -23.23 -11.68 -1.57
CA GLN A 265 -23.02 -12.75 -2.55
C GLN A 265 -22.42 -14.03 -1.94
N SER A 266 -21.99 -13.97 -0.68
CA SER A 266 -21.31 -15.08 0.01
C SER A 266 -22.30 -16.03 0.69
N SER A 267 -21.81 -17.20 1.11
CA SER A 267 -22.58 -18.11 1.95
C SER A 267 -23.03 -17.44 3.27
N PRO A 268 -24.12 -17.91 3.92
CA PRO A 268 -24.64 -17.28 5.14
C PRO A 268 -23.63 -17.16 6.29
N SER A 269 -22.72 -18.14 6.41
CA SER A 269 -21.67 -18.13 7.43
C SER A 269 -20.65 -17.04 7.16
N ILE A 270 -20.16 -16.94 5.92
CA ILE A 270 -19.18 -15.90 5.54
C ILE A 270 -19.80 -14.51 5.59
N LYS A 271 -21.06 -14.38 5.17
CA LYS A 271 -21.79 -13.12 5.27
C LYS A 271 -21.82 -12.61 6.71
N ALA A 272 -22.17 -13.47 7.67
CA ALA A 272 -22.18 -13.11 9.08
C ALA A 272 -20.79 -12.69 9.58
N GLU A 273 -19.74 -13.40 9.14
CA GLU A 273 -18.36 -13.08 9.48
C GLU A 273 -17.92 -11.71 8.95
N LEU A 274 -18.21 -11.43 7.68
CA LEU A 274 -17.91 -10.14 7.06
C LEU A 274 -18.70 -8.99 7.71
N GLU A 275 -19.96 -9.23 8.09
CA GLU A 275 -20.77 -8.24 8.82
C GLU A 275 -20.20 -7.95 10.22
N ASN A 276 -19.69 -8.96 10.93
CA ASN A 276 -19.01 -8.79 12.21
C ASN A 276 -17.71 -7.98 12.05
N ILE A 277 -16.85 -8.37 11.11
CA ILE A 277 -15.60 -7.66 10.82
C ILE A 277 -15.87 -6.19 10.44
N LEU A 278 -16.91 -5.95 9.63
CA LEU A 278 -17.32 -4.59 9.26
C LEU A 278 -17.83 -3.77 10.45
N ALA A 279 -18.46 -4.39 11.45
CA ALA A 279 -18.89 -3.69 12.65
C ALA A 279 -17.69 -3.19 13.46
N ASP A 280 -16.63 -4.00 13.53
CA ASP A 280 -15.41 -3.67 14.27
C ASP A 280 -14.55 -2.63 13.54
N ILE A 281 -14.34 -2.79 12.22
CA ILE A 281 -13.45 -1.92 11.43
C ILE A 281 -14.01 -0.50 11.23
N ARG A 282 -15.32 -0.28 11.42
CA ARG A 282 -15.93 1.06 11.27
C ARG A 282 -15.30 2.14 12.15
N TYR A 283 -14.73 1.77 13.30
CA TYR A 283 -14.00 2.71 14.16
C TYR A 283 -12.59 3.03 13.66
N ASP A 284 -12.00 2.13 12.87
CA ASP A 284 -10.63 2.24 12.36
C ASP A 284 -10.54 2.87 10.95
N MET A 285 -11.67 3.33 10.39
CA MET A 285 -11.71 3.96 9.06
C MET A 285 -11.24 5.42 9.05
N GLU A 286 -11.10 6.06 10.22
CA GLU A 286 -10.76 7.49 10.34
C GLU A 286 -9.46 7.85 9.62
N GLU A 287 -8.45 6.97 9.69
CA GLU A 287 -7.16 7.17 9.02
C GLU A 287 -7.30 7.17 7.49
N LEU A 288 -8.11 6.24 6.94
CA LEU A 288 -8.38 6.19 5.50
C LEU A 288 -9.16 7.43 5.06
N THR A 289 -10.15 7.86 5.83
CA THR A 289 -10.90 9.09 5.54
C THR A 289 -9.98 10.31 5.59
N LEU A 290 -9.06 10.39 6.54
CA LEU A 290 -8.11 11.50 6.69
C LEU A 290 -7.15 11.58 5.49
N ILE A 291 -6.43 10.49 5.18
CA ILE A 291 -5.45 10.50 4.08
C ILE A 291 -6.12 10.78 2.73
N SER A 292 -7.36 10.31 2.54
CA SER A 292 -8.12 10.56 1.31
C SER A 292 -8.48 12.05 1.17
N LYS A 293 -8.88 12.71 2.27
CA LYS A 293 -9.13 14.16 2.28
C LYS A 293 -7.88 14.97 2.03
N GLU A 294 -6.76 14.65 2.69
CA GLU A 294 -5.48 15.33 2.47
C GLU A 294 -5.02 15.21 1.01
N THR A 295 -5.15 14.01 0.44
CA THR A 295 -4.82 13.75 -0.97
C THR A 295 -5.71 14.59 -1.89
N LEU A 296 -7.00 14.71 -1.57
CA LEU A 296 -7.96 15.50 -2.31
C LEU A 296 -7.66 17.00 -2.27
N GLU A 297 -7.26 17.54 -1.11
CA GLU A 297 -6.89 18.95 -0.97
C GLU A 297 -5.68 19.29 -1.84
N ILE A 298 -4.61 18.49 -1.76
CA ILE A 298 -3.37 18.68 -2.52
C ILE A 298 -3.62 18.60 -4.03
N VAL A 299 -4.38 17.61 -4.46
CA VAL A 299 -4.73 17.43 -5.88
C VAL A 299 -5.68 18.54 -6.34
N GLY A 300 -6.72 18.84 -5.56
CA GLY A 300 -7.75 19.83 -5.87
C GLY A 300 -7.23 21.26 -6.01
N ASP A 301 -6.31 21.68 -5.13
CA ASP A 301 -5.67 22.99 -5.20
C ASP A 301 -4.86 23.13 -6.50
N LYS A 302 -4.11 22.09 -6.86
CA LYS A 302 -3.29 22.10 -8.08
C LYS A 302 -4.11 21.99 -9.35
N LEU A 303 -5.18 21.21 -9.34
CA LEU A 303 -6.16 21.16 -10.43
C LEU A 303 -6.83 22.53 -10.66
N SER A 304 -7.14 23.24 -9.57
CA SER A 304 -7.71 24.59 -9.64
C SER A 304 -6.73 25.61 -10.21
N GLU A 305 -5.45 25.50 -9.89
CA GLU A 305 -4.37 26.31 -10.47
C GLU A 305 -4.18 26.01 -11.96
N PHE A 306 -4.16 24.73 -12.34
CA PHE A 306 -4.09 24.31 -13.75
C PHE A 306 -5.29 24.79 -14.57
N ALA A 307 -6.49 24.75 -14.02
CA ALA A 307 -7.68 25.29 -14.66
C ALA A 307 -7.57 26.81 -14.90
N LYS A 308 -7.03 27.56 -13.92
CA LYS A 308 -6.79 29.00 -14.05
C LYS A 308 -5.72 29.30 -15.12
N ASP A 309 -4.60 28.59 -15.11
CA ASP A 309 -3.52 28.77 -16.09
C ASP A 309 -3.95 28.41 -17.52
N ALA A 310 -4.76 27.35 -17.68
CA ALA A 310 -5.36 26.99 -18.95
C ALA A 310 -6.35 28.06 -19.43
N MET A 311 -7.18 28.61 -18.54
CA MET A 311 -8.07 29.73 -18.86
C MET A 311 -7.29 31.00 -19.23
N GLU A 312 -6.15 31.25 -18.60
CA GLU A 312 -5.34 32.46 -18.84
C GLU A 312 -4.49 32.36 -20.11
N LYS A 313 -3.94 31.18 -20.42
CA LYS A 313 -3.31 30.89 -21.73
C LYS A 313 -4.34 30.89 -22.86
N SER A 314 -5.53 30.33 -22.61
CA SER A 314 -6.64 30.35 -23.56
C SER A 314 -7.19 31.77 -23.78
N SER A 315 -7.29 32.61 -22.75
CA SER A 315 -7.72 34.01 -22.87
C SER A 315 -6.77 34.86 -23.70
N LYS A 316 -5.46 34.59 -23.63
CA LYS A 316 -4.45 35.18 -24.51
C LYS A 316 -4.57 34.69 -25.97
N MET A 317 -5.08 33.48 -26.18
CA MET A 317 -5.27 32.84 -27.49
C MET A 317 -6.66 33.10 -28.11
N LEU A 318 -7.60 33.66 -27.34
CA LEU A 318 -9.05 33.83 -27.58
C LEU A 318 -9.45 34.94 -28.56
N LYS A 319 -8.57 35.37 -29.47
CA LYS A 319 -8.93 36.37 -30.52
C LYS A 319 -9.71 35.78 -31.72
N SER A 320 -10.26 34.56 -31.64
CA SER A 320 -11.05 33.99 -32.74
C SER A 320 -12.37 33.31 -32.31
N ASN A 321 -13.38 33.40 -33.17
CA ASN A 321 -14.79 33.08 -32.88
C ASN A 321 -15.07 31.59 -32.58
N LYS A 322 -14.26 30.64 -33.05
CA LYS A 322 -14.42 29.21 -32.71
C LYS A 322 -14.14 28.89 -31.24
N ALA A 323 -13.37 29.74 -30.55
CA ALA A 323 -13.08 29.60 -29.12
C ALA A 323 -14.22 30.08 -28.21
N GLN A 324 -15.17 30.87 -28.72
CA GLN A 324 -16.36 31.31 -27.96
C GLN A 324 -17.39 30.19 -27.75
N GLU A 325 -17.43 29.20 -28.65
CA GLU A 325 -18.32 28.04 -28.54
C GLU A 325 -17.78 27.03 -27.51
N ALA A 326 -16.46 26.80 -27.49
CA ALA A 326 -15.78 26.04 -26.43
C ALA A 326 -15.89 26.72 -25.06
N LYS A 327 -15.86 28.06 -25.01
CA LYS A 327 -16.15 28.85 -23.79
C LYS A 327 -17.54 28.55 -23.23
N LYS A 328 -18.59 28.46 -24.07
CA LYS A 328 -19.95 28.15 -23.59
C LYS A 328 -20.04 26.77 -22.95
N LEU A 329 -19.36 25.76 -23.51
CA LEU A 329 -19.36 24.40 -22.98
C LEU A 329 -18.53 24.28 -21.68
N GLY A 330 -17.34 24.89 -21.63
CA GLY A 330 -16.47 24.88 -20.44
C GLY A 330 -17.01 25.70 -19.27
N VAL A 331 -17.61 26.87 -19.53
CA VAL A 331 -18.28 27.69 -18.50
C VAL A 331 -19.53 27.00 -17.95
N HIS A 332 -20.25 26.23 -18.78
CA HIS A 332 -21.43 25.49 -18.34
C HIS A 332 -21.05 24.28 -17.47
N ALA A 333 -19.98 23.56 -17.82
CA ALA A 333 -19.43 22.46 -17.01
C ALA A 333 -18.88 22.96 -15.67
N TRP A 334 -18.16 24.10 -15.67
CA TRP A 334 -17.62 24.71 -14.45
C TRP A 334 -18.70 25.33 -13.56
N GLY A 335 -19.76 25.92 -14.13
CA GLY A 335 -20.91 26.43 -13.38
C GLY A 335 -21.70 25.34 -12.65
N VAL A 336 -21.78 24.13 -13.23
CA VAL A 336 -22.37 22.97 -12.57
C VAL A 336 -21.47 22.48 -11.43
N ALA A 337 -20.15 22.37 -11.64
CA ALA A 337 -19.20 21.98 -10.60
C ALA A 337 -19.16 22.96 -9.41
N ARG A 338 -19.24 24.27 -9.67
CA ARG A 338 -19.26 25.30 -8.62
C ARG A 338 -20.56 25.32 -7.81
N ASN A 339 -21.71 25.12 -8.44
CA ASN A 339 -22.99 25.05 -7.72
C ASN A 339 -23.09 23.77 -6.86
N VAL A 340 -22.43 22.69 -7.27
CA VAL A 340 -22.28 21.47 -6.46
C VAL A 340 -21.31 21.71 -5.29
N LEU A 341 -20.19 22.42 -5.49
CA LEU A 341 -19.28 22.87 -4.43
C LEU A 341 -19.99 23.75 -3.38
N ASP A 342 -20.72 24.79 -3.81
CA ASP A 342 -21.43 25.69 -2.90
C ASP A 342 -22.63 25.00 -2.20
N GLY A 343 -23.26 24.02 -2.85
CA GLY A 343 -24.33 23.20 -2.27
C GLY A 343 -23.83 22.17 -1.26
N ALA A 344 -22.71 21.50 -1.54
CA ALA A 344 -22.10 20.52 -0.65
C ALA A 344 -21.45 21.17 0.60
N ILE A 345 -20.83 22.35 0.44
CA ILE A 345 -20.28 23.12 1.57
C ILE A 345 -21.40 23.62 2.49
N LYS A 346 -22.55 24.04 1.93
CA LYS A 346 -23.73 24.38 2.74
C LYS A 346 -24.32 23.15 3.44
N GLY A 347 -24.50 22.05 2.73
CA GLY A 347 -25.01 20.80 3.31
C GLY A 347 -24.12 20.24 4.44
N ALA A 348 -22.79 20.31 4.29
CA ALA A 348 -21.85 19.91 5.34
C ALA A 348 -21.88 20.86 6.55
N LYS A 349 -22.10 22.16 6.32
CA LYS A 349 -22.21 23.15 7.41
C LYS A 349 -23.54 23.02 8.17
N ASP A 350 -24.64 22.82 7.46
CA ASP A 350 -25.97 22.64 8.06
C ASP A 350 -26.04 21.31 8.86
N ALA A 351 -25.40 20.24 8.37
CA ALA A 351 -25.32 18.97 9.08
C ALA A 351 -24.41 19.01 10.34
N ILE A 352 -23.46 19.95 10.41
CA ILE A 352 -22.63 20.20 11.59
C ILE A 352 -23.38 21.09 12.60
N ASP A 353 -24.16 22.06 12.14
CA ASP A 353 -24.95 22.95 13.00
C ASP A 353 -26.20 22.26 13.56
N GLU A 354 -26.82 21.31 12.85
CA GLU A 354 -27.90 20.46 13.39
C GLU A 354 -27.42 19.46 14.46
N LYS A 355 -26.15 19.05 14.44
CA LYS A 355 -25.55 18.20 15.49
C LYS A 355 -25.11 18.97 16.74
N ARG A 356 -25.24 20.31 16.75
CA ARG A 356 -24.86 21.19 17.87
C ARG A 356 -26.05 21.86 18.57
N LYS A 357 -27.27 21.55 18.18
CA LYS A 357 -28.52 21.86 18.91
C LYS A 357 -29.09 20.58 19.50
#